data_AF-A0AAD4EQ86-F1
#
_entry.id   AF-A0AAD4EQ86-F1
#
_cell.length_a   1.000
_cell.length_b   1.000
_cell.length_c   1.000
_cell.angle_alpha   90.00
_cell.angle_beta   90.00
_cell.angle_gamma   90.00
#
_symmetry.space_group_name_H-M   'P 1'
#
loop_
_entity.id
_entity.type
_entity.pdbx_description
1 polymer ?
#
loop_
_entity_poly.entity_id
_entity_poly.type
_entity_poly.pdbx_seq_one_letter_code
_entity_poly.pdbx_strand_id
1 'polypeptide(L)'
;DHPKLMMWTVERSYVVDQHGKHYRCGSVVLLTNVTHAVKLIPEYGEKVKKDISVMTCLESYDWFFLNNFADKESYHMFSTEFT
;
A
#
# COMPACT_ATOMS: atom_id res chain seq x y z
N ASP A 1 6.16 -9.01 1.67
CA ASP A 1 5.36 -9.72 2.69
C ASP A 1 6.01 -9.70 4.05
N HIS A 2 5.25 -9.26 5.06
CA HIS A 2 5.64 -9.31 6.48
C HIS A 2 4.78 -10.37 7.18
N PRO A 3 5.14 -11.66 7.12
CA PRO A 3 4.29 -12.76 7.59
C PRO A 3 3.94 -12.68 9.09
N LYS A 4 4.76 -11.98 9.88
CA LYS A 4 4.50 -11.71 11.30
C LYS A 4 3.34 -10.75 11.56
N LEU A 5 3.06 -9.86 10.60
CA LEU A 5 1.98 -8.88 10.67
C LEU A 5 0.73 -9.35 9.93
N MET A 6 0.82 -10.44 9.15
CA MET A 6 -0.29 -11.00 8.37
C MET A 6 -0.96 -9.97 7.45
N MET A 7 -0.18 -9.04 6.91
CA MET A 7 -0.64 -8.02 5.97
C MET A 7 0.17 -8.11 4.67
N TRP A 8 -0.52 -7.84 3.57
CA TRP A 8 0.12 -7.71 2.26
C TRP A 8 0.83 -6.37 2.14
N THR A 9 1.94 -6.36 1.42
CA THR A 9 2.69 -5.13 1.11
C THR A 9 2.66 -4.85 -0.37
N VAL A 10 2.50 -3.59 -0.74
CA VAL A 10 2.63 -3.11 -2.12
C VAL A 10 3.76 -2.10 -2.20
N GLU A 11 4.51 -2.17 -3.30
CA GLU A 11 5.58 -1.23 -3.62
C GLU A 11 5.15 -0.33 -4.78
N ARG A 12 5.51 0.94 -4.69
CA ARG A 12 5.30 1.93 -5.75
C ARG A 12 6.17 1.62 -6.95
N SER A 13 5.55 1.52 -8.12
CA SER A 13 6.26 1.34 -9.37
C SER A 13 6.81 2.65 -9.94
N TYR A 14 7.98 2.56 -10.56
CA TYR A 14 8.65 3.67 -11.24
C TYR A 14 8.96 3.30 -12.69
N VAL A 15 8.93 4.29 -13.57
CA VAL A 15 9.39 4.21 -14.96
C VAL A 15 10.61 5.10 -15.15
N VAL A 16 11.53 4.70 -16.01
CA VAL A 16 12.76 5.44 -16.30
C VAL A 16 12.66 6.02 -17.71
N ASP A 17 12.93 7.31 -17.88
CA ASP A 17 12.96 7.93 -19.21
C ASP A 17 14.28 7.66 -19.95
N GLN A 18 14.34 8.10 -21.21
CA GLN A 18 15.53 7.99 -22.06
C GLN A 18 16.78 8.70 -21.51
N HIS A 19 16.64 9.56 -20.49
CA HIS A 19 17.71 10.29 -19.83
C HIS A 19 18.07 9.69 -18.47
N GLY A 20 17.48 8.55 -18.10
CA GLY A 20 17.74 7.87 -16.82
C GLY A 20 16.98 8.47 -15.63
N LYS A 21 16.04 9.39 -15.86
CA LYS A 21 15.26 9.98 -14.76
C LYS A 21 14.08 9.09 -14.40
N HIS A 22 13.89 8.88 -13.10
CA HIS A 22 12.79 8.08 -12.57
C HIS A 22 11.53 8.93 -12.40
N TYR A 23 10.40 8.39 -12.86
CA TYR A 23 9.07 8.96 -12.67
C TYR A 23 8.17 7.92 -12.03
N ARG A 24 7.24 8.40 -11.20
CA ARG A 24 6.22 7.52 -10.62
C ARG A 24 5.31 7.00 -11.72
N CYS A 25 5.10 5.70 -11.74
CA CYS A 25 4.12 5.11 -12.62
C CYS A 25 2.72 5.56 -12.16
N GLY A 26 1.92 6.09 -13.09
CA GLY A 26 0.56 6.55 -12.82
C GLY A 26 -0.35 6.25 -14.00
N SER A 27 -1.64 6.08 -13.72
CA SER A 27 -2.67 5.89 -14.73
C SER A 27 -3.95 6.59 -14.30
N VAL A 28 -4.76 7.01 -15.28
CA VAL A 28 -6.10 7.53 -15.04
C VAL A 28 -7.07 6.36 -15.18
N VAL A 29 -7.80 6.07 -14.10
CA VAL A 29 -8.82 5.01 -14.08
C VAL A 29 -10.19 5.62 -13.88
N LEU A 30 -11.19 5.11 -14.60
CA LEU A 30 -12.58 5.50 -14.36
C LEU A 30 -13.03 4.98 -13.00
N LEU A 31 -13.70 5.83 -12.22
CA LEU A 31 -14.18 5.46 -10.89
C LEU A 31 -15.17 4.28 -10.95
N THR A 32 -15.92 4.15 -12.05
CA THR A 32 -16.83 3.01 -12.29
C THR A 32 -16.12 1.67 -12.44
N ASN A 33 -14.81 1.67 -12.71
CA ASN A 33 -14.00 0.46 -12.80
C ASN A 33 -13.39 0.07 -11.45
N VAL A 34 -13.55 0.90 -10.42
CA VAL A 34 -13.03 0.61 -9.07
C VAL A 34 -14.06 -0.23 -8.31
N THR A 35 -13.76 -1.51 -8.11
CA THR A 35 -14.65 -2.42 -7.37
C THR A 35 -14.53 -2.29 -5.86
N HIS A 36 -13.33 -2.00 -5.37
CA HIS A 36 -13.03 -1.95 -3.94
C HIS A 36 -12.03 -0.82 -3.65
N ALA A 37 -12.37 0.03 -2.69
CA ALA A 37 -11.41 0.97 -2.12
C ALA A 37 -10.59 0.26 -1.04
N VAL A 38 -9.26 0.34 -1.14
CA VAL A 38 -8.35 -0.19 -0.13
C VAL A 38 -7.68 0.96 0.60
N LYS A 39 -7.38 0.78 1.89
CA LYS A 39 -6.61 1.76 2.65
C LYS A 39 -5.15 1.36 2.62
N LEU A 40 -4.29 2.28 2.19
CA LEU A 40 -2.84 2.10 2.26
C LEU A 40 -2.30 2.72 3.54
N ILE A 41 -1.42 1.99 4.23
CA ILE A 41 -0.68 2.48 5.39
C ILE A 41 0.81 2.49 5.01
N PRO A 42 1.49 3.64 4.99
CA PRO A 42 2.92 3.69 4.71
C PRO A 42 3.71 2.82 5.68
N GLU A 43 4.70 2.10 5.18
CA GLU A 43 5.69 1.46 6.03
C GLU A 43 6.63 2.52 6.59
N TYR A 44 6.36 2.93 7.83
CA TYR A 44 7.23 3.83 8.55
C TYR A 44 8.47 3.06 9.03
N GLY A 45 9.65 3.54 8.65
CA GLY A 45 10.90 3.07 9.25
C GLY A 45 11.02 3.51 10.72
N GLU A 46 12.22 3.39 11.29
CA GLU A 46 12.47 3.72 12.71
C GLU A 46 12.04 5.15 13.11
N LYS A 47 12.03 6.08 12.15
CA LYS A 47 11.61 7.47 12.36
C LYS A 47 10.74 7.94 11.20
N VAL A 48 9.63 8.58 11.54
CA VAL A 48 8.81 9.34 10.58
C VAL A 48 9.54 10.65 10.26
N LYS A 49 9.59 11.03 8.98
CA LYS A 49 10.17 12.33 8.60
C LYS A 49 9.28 13.46 9.13
N LYS A 50 9.88 14.49 9.72
CA LYS A 50 9.17 15.55 10.46
C LYS A 50 8.26 16.43 9.59
N ASP A 51 8.49 16.43 8.29
CA ASP A 51 7.77 17.18 7.27
C ASP A 51 6.57 16.41 6.69
N ILE A 52 6.37 15.15 7.09
CA ILE A 52 5.28 14.32 6.59
C ILE A 52 4.02 14.52 7.45
N SER A 53 2.91 14.78 6.77
CA SER A 53 1.58 14.84 7.35
C SER A 53 0.75 13.66 6.86
N VAL A 54 -0.43 13.45 7.47
CA VAL A 54 -1.42 12.47 6.99
C VAL A 54 -1.83 12.73 5.54
N MET A 55 -1.78 13.99 5.09
CA MET A 55 -2.14 14.37 3.72
C MET A 55 -1.04 14.08 2.71
N THR A 56 0.22 14.04 3.14
CA THR A 56 1.40 13.93 2.26
C THR A 56 2.12 12.58 2.38
N CYS A 57 1.72 11.73 3.33
CA CYS A 57 2.39 10.46 3.59
C CYS A 57 2.31 9.50 2.39
N LEU A 58 1.17 9.42 1.70
CA LEU A 58 1.04 8.59 0.51
C LEU A 58 1.92 9.08 -0.65
N GLU A 59 2.36 10.33 -0.63
CA GLU A 59 3.26 10.87 -1.66
C GLU A 59 4.74 10.72 -1.27
N SER A 60 5.05 10.34 -0.03
CA SER A 60 6.42 10.42 0.50
C SER A 60 7.09 9.06 0.68
N TYR A 61 6.31 7.98 0.61
CA TYR A 61 6.76 6.60 0.78
C TYR A 61 6.53 5.78 -0.48
N ASP A 62 7.30 4.69 -0.59
CA ASP A 62 7.21 3.73 -1.69
C ASP A 62 6.62 2.39 -1.26
N TRP A 63 6.71 2.06 0.02
CA TRP A 63 6.24 0.82 0.60
C TRP A 63 5.00 1.05 1.45
N PHE A 64 3.96 0.25 1.22
CA PHE A 64 2.69 0.37 1.90
C PHE A 64 2.17 -0.99 2.32
N PHE A 65 1.61 -1.07 3.52
CA PHE A 65 0.74 -2.14 3.92
C PHE A 65 -0.65 -1.92 3.34
N LEU A 66 -1.23 -2.99 2.80
CA LEU A 66 -2.63 -3.01 2.41
C LEU A 66 -3.46 -3.27 3.66
N ASN A 67 -4.31 -2.31 4.02
CA ASN A 67 -5.33 -2.49 5.03
C ASN A 67 -6.66 -2.66 4.29
N ASN A 68 -7.02 -3.92 4.05
CA ASN A 68 -8.38 -4.26 3.72
C ASN A 68 -9.16 -4.34 5.05
N PHE A 69 -10.31 -3.66 5.17
CA PHE A 69 -11.17 -3.83 6.35
C PHE A 69 -11.59 -5.31 6.49
N ALA A 70 -11.60 -6.06 5.37
CA ALA A 70 -11.78 -7.49 5.33
C ALA A 70 -10.51 -8.31 5.67
N ASP A 71 -9.28 -7.79 5.65
CA ASP A 71 -8.10 -8.59 6.05
C ASP A 71 -8.18 -9.02 7.52
N LYS A 72 -8.84 -8.23 8.37
CA LYS A 72 -9.07 -8.61 9.76
C LYS A 72 -10.13 -9.71 9.90
N GLU A 73 -11.26 -9.59 9.20
CA GLU A 73 -12.40 -10.52 9.30
C GLU A 73 -12.24 -11.78 8.43
N SER A 74 -11.75 -11.63 7.20
CA SER A 74 -11.42 -12.74 6.29
C SER A 74 -10.28 -13.59 6.84
N TYR A 75 -9.28 -13.02 7.51
CA TYR A 75 -8.27 -13.83 8.22
C TYR A 75 -8.90 -14.67 9.33
N HIS A 76 -9.79 -14.12 10.16
CA HIS A 76 -10.51 -14.90 11.17
C HIS A 76 -11.32 -16.03 10.54
N MET A 77 -11.97 -15.79 9.40
CA MET A 77 -12.78 -16.78 8.69
C MET A 77 -11.92 -17.92 8.09
N PHE A 78 -10.80 -17.60 7.44
CA PHE A 78 -9.93 -18.62 6.81
C PHE A 78 -8.97 -19.33 7.78
N SER A 79 -8.67 -18.73 8.94
CA SER A 79 -7.82 -19.37 9.97
C SER A 79 -8.58 -20.31 10.90
N THR A 80 -9.92 -20.23 10.98
CA THR A 80 -10.75 -21.15 11.79
C THR A 80 -11.26 -22.36 11.02
N GLU A 81 -11.24 -22.38 9.69
CA GLU A 81 -11.71 -23.52 8.89
C GLU A 81 -10.67 -24.64 8.67
N PHE A 82 -9.44 -24.47 9.16
CA PHE A 82 -8.37 -25.48 9.04
C PHE A 82 -7.77 -25.94 10.37
N THR A 83 -8.55 -25.91 11.47
CA THR A 83 -8.18 -26.60 12.72
C THR A 83 -9.07 -27.81 12.97
#